data_AF-A0A076MV90-F1
#
_entry.id   AF-A0A076MV90-F1
#
_cell.length_a   1.000
_cell.length_b   1.000
_cell.length_c   1.000
_cell.angle_alpha   90.00
_cell.angle_beta   90.00
_cell.angle_gamma   90.00
#
_symmetry.space_group_name_H-M   'P 1'
#
loop_
_entity.id
_entity.type
_entity.pdbx_description
1 polymer ?
#
loop_
_entity_poly.entity_id
_entity_poly.type
_entity_poly.pdbx_seq_one_letter_code
_entity_poly.pdbx_strand_id
1 'polypeptide(L)'
;MTVLLREAIGDRLRHARTNKRRTLRDISRAAKVSLGYLSEVERGQKEASSELLASICEALELPLAELLSNVAADISALESVDVPTMPETAEGEGRARKTGEPSAATGRLDSGRLIDGVIGNDLPDLRVSGQRVGPSLRTTIRAPKMVAA
;
A
#
# COMPACT_ATOMS: atom_id res chain seq x y z
N MET A 1 -13.51 -10.13 -0.92
CA MET A 1 -12.98 -10.24 -2.31
C MET A 1 -11.63 -9.55 -2.32
N THR A 2 -10.53 -10.24 -2.60
CA THR A 2 -9.19 -9.61 -2.56
C THR A 2 -8.98 -8.78 -3.83
N VAL A 3 -8.89 -7.46 -3.69
CA VAL A 3 -8.60 -6.56 -4.83
C VAL A 3 -7.12 -6.64 -5.19
N LEU A 4 -6.83 -6.76 -6.47
CA LEU A 4 -5.45 -6.77 -6.95
C LEU A 4 -4.95 -5.33 -7.07
N LEU A 5 -3.69 -5.10 -6.69
CA LEU A 5 -3.11 -3.76 -6.67
C LEU A 5 -3.22 -3.05 -8.04
N ARG A 6 -2.98 -3.76 -9.14
CA ARG A 6 -3.13 -3.19 -10.50
C ARG A 6 -4.54 -2.75 -10.84
N GLU A 7 -5.57 -3.39 -10.27
CA GLU A 7 -6.96 -3.02 -10.50
C GLU A 7 -7.27 -1.71 -9.78
N ALA A 8 -6.91 -1.62 -8.49
CA ALA A 8 -7.07 -0.40 -7.70
C ALA A 8 -6.29 0.79 -8.31
N ILE A 9 -5.04 0.57 -8.74
CA ILE A 9 -4.24 1.59 -9.45
C ILE A 9 -4.92 1.97 -10.77
N GLY A 10 -5.32 0.98 -11.58
CA GLY A 10 -5.94 1.20 -12.88
C GLY A 10 -7.22 2.04 -12.78
N ASP A 11 -8.06 1.74 -11.80
CA ASP A 11 -9.29 2.47 -11.53
C ASP A 11 -9.04 3.92 -11.12
N ARG A 12 -8.04 4.17 -10.26
CA ARG A 12 -7.65 5.53 -9.88
C ARG A 12 -7.08 6.35 -11.02
N LEU A 13 -6.23 5.74 -11.85
CA LEU A 13 -5.70 6.39 -13.06
C LEU A 13 -6.82 6.74 -14.03
N ARG A 14 -7.75 5.80 -14.26
CA ARG A 14 -8.92 6.02 -15.11
C ARG A 14 -9.79 7.15 -14.58
N HIS A 15 -10.07 7.15 -13.27
CA HIS A 15 -10.88 8.17 -12.61
C HIS A 15 -10.24 9.56 -12.75
N ALA A 16 -8.93 9.69 -12.47
CA ALA A 16 -8.19 10.94 -12.64
C ALA A 16 -8.25 11.44 -14.10
N ARG A 17 -8.05 10.54 -15.07
CA ARG A 17 -8.13 10.87 -16.50
C ARG A 17 -9.52 11.38 -16.90
N THR A 18 -10.58 10.68 -16.49
CA THR A 18 -11.96 11.05 -16.84
C THR A 18 -12.41 12.34 -16.17
N ASN A 19 -12.00 12.58 -14.92
CA ASN A 19 -12.33 13.82 -14.20
C ASN A 19 -11.69 15.04 -14.87
N LYS A 20 -10.47 14.88 -15.39
CA LYS A 20 -9.78 15.91 -16.19
C LYS A 20 -10.27 15.97 -17.64
N ARG A 21 -11.30 15.19 -18.02
CA ARG A 21 -11.86 15.09 -19.39
C ARG A 21 -10.82 14.81 -20.47
N ARG A 22 -9.75 14.08 -20.14
CA ARG A 22 -8.69 13.73 -21.10
C ARG A 22 -8.95 12.37 -21.74
N THR A 23 -8.60 12.22 -23.00
CA THR A 23 -8.75 10.94 -23.70
C THR A 23 -7.57 10.02 -23.42
N LEU A 24 -7.75 8.71 -23.62
CA LEU A 24 -6.64 7.74 -23.59
C LEU A 24 -5.50 8.14 -24.54
N ARG A 25 -5.84 8.70 -25.72
CA ARG A 25 -4.86 9.14 -26.72
C ARG A 25 -4.02 10.31 -26.22
N ASP A 26 -4.62 11.24 -25.49
CA ASP A 26 -3.91 12.40 -24.95
C ASP A 26 -2.86 11.98 -23.92
N ILE A 27 -3.26 11.08 -23.00
CA ILE A 27 -2.38 10.58 -21.94
C ILE A 27 -1.33 9.65 -22.52
N SER A 28 -1.69 8.71 -23.40
CA SER A 28 -0.73 7.77 -23.97
C SER A 28 0.38 8.48 -24.74
N ARG A 29 0.03 9.56 -25.47
CA ARG A 29 1.01 10.39 -26.18
C ARG A 29 1.93 11.14 -25.23
N ALA A 30 1.38 11.76 -24.18
CA ALA A 30 2.18 12.49 -23.19
C ALA A 30 3.10 11.57 -22.38
N ALA A 31 2.59 10.40 -21.96
CA ALA A 31 3.34 9.40 -21.20
C ALA A 31 4.25 8.51 -22.06
N LYS A 32 4.30 8.72 -23.38
CA LYS A 32 5.10 7.93 -24.34
C LYS A 32 4.85 6.41 -24.27
N VAL A 33 3.60 6.02 -24.05
CA VAL A 33 3.15 4.63 -24.05
C VAL A 33 2.14 4.38 -25.17
N SER A 34 1.93 3.11 -25.54
CA SER A 34 0.88 2.79 -26.50
C SER A 34 -0.51 2.99 -25.88
N LEU A 35 -1.48 3.40 -26.71
CA LEU A 35 -2.88 3.57 -26.28
C LEU A 35 -3.46 2.25 -25.75
N GLY A 36 -3.14 1.13 -26.42
CA GLY A 36 -3.56 -0.20 -26.00
C GLY A 36 -3.01 -0.57 -24.62
N TYR A 37 -1.72 -0.31 -24.40
CA TYR A 37 -1.09 -0.57 -23.10
C TYR A 37 -1.73 0.25 -21.98
N LEU A 38 -1.93 1.56 -22.16
CA LEU A 38 -2.61 2.40 -21.16
C LEU A 38 -4.04 1.89 -20.87
N SER A 39 -4.77 1.47 -21.91
CA SER A 39 -6.10 0.89 -21.75
C SER A 39 -6.08 -0.42 -20.95
N GLU A 40 -5.09 -1.29 -21.17
CA GLU A 40 -4.91 -2.50 -20.36
C GLU A 40 -4.55 -2.19 -18.90
N VAL A 41 -3.71 -1.18 -18.66
CA VAL A 41 -3.36 -0.71 -17.31
C VAL A 41 -4.60 -0.16 -16.57
N GLU A 42 -5.37 0.72 -17.20
CA GLU A 42 -6.60 1.29 -16.61
C GLU A 42 -7.69 0.24 -16.30
N ARG A 43 -7.61 -0.95 -16.90
CA ARG A 43 -8.52 -2.07 -16.65
C ARG A 43 -7.94 -3.12 -15.71
N GLY A 44 -6.78 -2.84 -15.10
CA GLY A 44 -6.09 -3.78 -14.21
C GLY A 44 -5.66 -5.07 -14.92
N GLN A 45 -5.37 -5.05 -16.21
CA GLN A 45 -4.90 -6.23 -16.96
C GLN A 45 -3.38 -6.30 -17.05
N LYS A 46 -2.69 -5.19 -16.74
CA LYS A 46 -1.22 -5.09 -16.74
C LYS A 46 -0.73 -4.46 -15.46
N GLU A 47 0.37 -5.00 -14.96
CA GLU A 47 1.20 -4.36 -13.94
C GLU A 47 2.10 -3.33 -14.66
N ALA A 48 1.93 -2.05 -14.35
CA ALA A 48 2.81 -1.01 -14.87
C ALA A 48 4.15 -1.06 -14.11
N SER A 49 5.27 -0.93 -14.82
CA SER A 49 6.54 -0.69 -14.14
C SER A 49 6.49 0.65 -13.41
N SER A 50 7.33 0.83 -12.38
CA SER A 50 7.38 2.08 -11.62
C SER A 50 7.68 3.29 -12.50
N GLU A 51 8.52 3.13 -13.53
CA GLU A 51 8.85 4.18 -14.50
C GLU A 51 7.65 4.56 -15.39
N LEU A 52 6.90 3.57 -15.85
CA LEU A 52 5.69 3.81 -16.66
C LEU A 52 4.58 4.43 -15.82
N LEU A 53 4.40 3.96 -14.58
CA LEU A 53 3.45 4.54 -13.64
C LEU A 53 3.78 6.01 -13.37
N ALA A 54 5.04 6.33 -13.11
CA ALA A 54 5.49 7.71 -12.92
C ALA A 54 5.21 8.58 -14.16
N SER A 55 5.51 8.06 -15.36
CA SER A 55 5.26 8.78 -16.62
C SER A 55 3.77 9.04 -16.87
N ILE A 56 2.90 8.09 -16.52
CA ILE A 56 1.44 8.25 -16.61
C ILE A 56 0.94 9.27 -15.58
N CYS A 57 1.45 9.23 -14.35
CA CYS A 57 1.11 10.18 -13.29
C CYS A 57 1.51 11.62 -13.67
N GLU A 58 2.71 11.80 -14.22
CA GLU A 58 3.19 13.08 -14.74
C GLU A 58 2.29 13.58 -15.88
N ALA A 59 1.96 12.72 -16.85
CA ALA A 59 1.06 13.06 -17.94
C ALA A 59 -0.35 13.43 -17.47
N LEU A 60 -0.79 12.89 -16.34
CA LEU A 60 -2.07 13.20 -15.70
C LEU A 60 -1.99 14.41 -14.76
N GLU A 61 -0.82 14.99 -14.53
CA GLU A 61 -0.58 15.99 -13.47
C GLU A 61 -1.15 15.52 -12.13
N LEU A 62 -0.83 14.27 -11.77
CA LEU A 62 -1.25 13.62 -10.54
C LEU A 62 0.02 13.24 -9.74
N PRO A 63 0.21 13.74 -8.51
CA PRO A 63 1.31 13.31 -7.68
C PRO A 63 1.24 11.80 -7.38
N LEU A 64 2.34 11.07 -7.56
CA LEU A 64 2.38 9.64 -7.30
C LEU A 64 2.01 9.30 -5.84
N ALA A 65 2.45 10.11 -4.89
CA ALA A 65 2.10 9.94 -3.48
C ALA A 65 0.57 10.00 -3.26
N GLU A 66 -0.10 10.96 -3.89
CA GLU A 66 -1.56 11.09 -3.81
C GLU A 66 -2.27 9.86 -4.40
N LEU A 67 -1.81 9.38 -5.56
CA LEU A 67 -2.32 8.14 -6.15
C LEU A 67 -2.22 6.96 -5.16
N LEU A 68 -1.04 6.74 -4.59
CA LEU A 68 -0.79 5.61 -3.68
C LEU A 68 -1.59 5.72 -2.38
N SER A 69 -1.72 6.93 -1.81
CA SER A 69 -2.58 7.17 -0.65
C SER A 69 -4.04 6.85 -0.94
N ASN A 70 -4.54 7.27 -2.11
CA ASN A 70 -5.92 7.00 -2.53
C ASN A 70 -6.18 5.51 -2.80
N VAL A 71 -5.19 4.79 -3.34
CA VAL A 71 -5.25 3.33 -3.54
C VAL A 71 -5.27 2.60 -2.21
N ALA A 72 -4.40 2.99 -1.26
CA ALA A 72 -4.38 2.40 0.08
C ALA A 72 -5.74 2.59 0.78
N ALA A 73 -6.33 3.79 0.69
CA ALA A 73 -7.64 4.09 1.24
C ALA A 73 -8.75 3.20 0.63
N ASP A 74 -8.74 2.96 -0.68
CA ASP A 74 -9.74 2.08 -1.32
C ASP A 74 -9.63 0.64 -0.83
N ILE A 75 -8.40 0.12 -0.75
CA ILE A 75 -8.16 -1.25 -0.31
C ILE A 75 -8.63 -1.41 1.14
N SER A 76 -8.24 -0.48 2.03
CA SER A 76 -8.70 -0.50 3.43
C SER A 76 -10.21 -0.40 3.56
N ALA A 77 -10.86 0.42 2.73
CA ALA A 77 -12.32 0.54 2.73
C ALA A 77 -13.00 -0.77 2.33
N LEU A 78 -12.42 -1.53 1.40
CA LEU A 78 -12.97 -2.82 0.95
C LEU A 78 -12.71 -3.96 1.95
N GLU A 79 -11.58 -3.91 2.67
CA GLU A 79 -11.26 -4.86 3.74
C GLU A 79 -12.17 -4.66 4.97
N SER A 80 -12.58 -3.42 5.24
CA SER A 80 -13.42 -3.08 6.41
C SER A 80 -14.87 -3.56 6.30
N VAL A 81 -15.30 -4.06 5.13
CA VAL A 81 -16.68 -4.52 4.89
C VAL A 81 -16.91 -5.96 5.39
N ASP A 82 -15.87 -6.67 5.83
CA ASP A 82 -15.98 -8.07 6.25
C ASP A 82 -15.85 -8.25 7.78
N VAL A 83 -16.85 -7.78 8.54
CA VAL A 83 -17.16 -8.35 9.88
C VAL A 83 -18.66 -8.27 10.15
N PRO A 84 -19.45 -9.33 9.97
CA PRO A 84 -20.68 -9.48 10.72
C PRO A 84 -20.27 -9.81 12.16
N THR A 85 -20.13 -8.79 13.00
CA THR A 85 -19.94 -8.98 14.43
C THR A 85 -21.26 -9.53 14.97
N MET A 86 -21.32 -10.86 15.15
CA MET A 86 -22.40 -11.46 15.90
C MET A 86 -22.35 -10.87 17.31
N PRO A 87 -23.48 -10.41 17.88
CA PRO A 87 -23.49 -9.93 19.25
C PRO A 87 -23.13 -11.11 20.15
N GLU A 88 -21.94 -11.06 20.75
CA GLU A 88 -21.67 -11.88 21.93
C GLU A 88 -22.71 -11.49 22.98
N THR A 89 -23.62 -12.41 23.28
CA THR A 89 -24.54 -12.31 24.39
C THR A 89 -23.72 -12.28 25.67
N ALA A 90 -23.36 -11.08 26.13
CA ALA A 90 -22.71 -10.84 27.40
C ALA A 90 -23.75 -10.89 28.52
N GLU A 91 -23.91 -12.05 29.14
CA GLU A 91 -24.46 -12.19 30.48
C GLU A 91 -23.31 -12.44 31.47
N GLY A 92 -23.21 -11.63 32.53
CA GLY A 92 -22.43 -11.97 33.73
C GLY A 92 -21.59 -10.85 34.35
N GLU A 93 -22.10 -10.27 35.44
CA GLU A 93 -21.55 -9.16 36.23
C GLU A 93 -20.30 -9.51 37.08
N GLY A 94 -19.46 -8.52 37.41
CA GLY A 94 -18.33 -8.72 38.34
C GLY A 94 -17.45 -7.50 38.67
N ARG A 95 -17.92 -6.71 39.64
CA ARG A 95 -17.36 -5.51 40.33
C ARG A 95 -15.86 -5.52 40.79
N ALA A 96 -15.25 -4.32 40.72
CA ALA A 96 -14.25 -3.67 41.62
C ALA A 96 -12.71 -3.60 41.33
N ARG A 97 -12.27 -2.38 40.94
CA ARG A 97 -11.20 -1.48 41.47
C ARG A 97 -9.77 -1.95 41.87
N LYS A 98 -8.81 -1.21 41.27
CA LYS A 98 -7.57 -0.56 41.77
C LYS A 98 -6.18 -1.21 41.50
N THR A 99 -5.41 -0.47 40.70
CA THR A 99 -3.99 -0.03 40.82
C THR A 99 -2.88 -1.02 41.19
N GLY A 100 -1.86 -1.12 40.33
CA GLY A 100 -0.54 -1.67 40.67
C GLY A 100 0.31 -2.03 39.43
N GLU A 101 1.45 -1.36 39.29
CA GLU A 101 2.47 -1.45 38.23
C GLU A 101 3.26 -2.79 38.19
N PRO A 102 4.16 -3.02 37.19
CA PRO A 102 4.35 -4.30 36.51
C PRO A 102 5.42 -5.20 37.14
N SER A 103 5.30 -6.52 36.90
CA SER A 103 6.33 -7.51 37.23
C SER A 103 6.82 -8.22 35.98
N ALA A 104 8.14 -8.21 35.81
CA ALA A 104 8.86 -8.76 34.67
C ALA A 104 8.91 -10.30 34.66
N ALA A 105 8.75 -10.82 33.44
CA ALA A 105 9.52 -11.87 32.77
C ALA A 105 9.66 -13.28 33.40
N THR A 106 9.07 -14.27 32.71
CA THR A 106 9.86 -15.43 32.22
C THR A 106 9.20 -16.10 31.01
N GLY A 107 9.75 -15.83 29.83
CA GLY A 107 9.40 -16.51 28.58
C GLY A 107 10.46 -16.17 27.53
N ARG A 108 11.56 -16.92 27.55
CA ARG A 108 12.75 -16.71 26.71
C ARG A 108 12.45 -17.20 25.29
N LEU A 109 12.35 -16.27 24.34
CA LEU A 109 12.39 -16.55 22.91
C LEU A 109 13.47 -15.66 22.29
N ASP A 110 14.39 -16.32 21.60
CA ASP A 110 15.44 -15.73 20.80
C ASP A 110 14.78 -15.08 19.55
N SER A 111 15.24 -13.90 19.14
CA SER A 111 14.75 -13.04 18.04
C SER A 111 13.55 -12.10 18.28
N GLY A 112 13.86 -10.79 18.35
CA GLY A 112 12.98 -9.68 17.93
C GLY A 112 11.93 -9.19 18.95
N ARG A 113 12.31 -8.24 19.81
CA ARG A 113 11.37 -7.53 20.71
C ARG A 113 10.45 -6.61 19.89
N LEU A 114 9.13 -6.77 20.03
CA LEU A 114 8.16 -5.76 19.62
C LEU A 114 8.31 -4.54 20.54
N ILE A 115 8.65 -3.39 19.97
CA ILE A 115 8.51 -2.11 20.67
C ILE A 115 7.03 -1.75 20.71
N ASP A 116 6.52 -1.39 21.88
CA ASP A 116 5.23 -0.72 22.01
C ASP A 116 5.41 0.72 21.51
N GLY A 117 5.43 0.84 20.18
CA GLY A 117 5.67 2.08 19.48
C GLY A 117 4.34 2.73 19.18
N VAL A 118 3.98 3.74 19.96
CA VAL A 118 3.03 4.78 19.57
C VAL A 118 3.30 5.16 18.12
N ILE A 119 2.35 4.86 17.23
CA ILE A 119 2.45 5.16 15.81
C ILE A 119 2.20 6.66 15.64
N GLY A 120 3.26 7.45 15.78
CA GLY A 120 3.29 8.83 15.28
C GLY A 120 3.29 8.81 13.76
N ASN A 121 2.38 9.55 13.13
CA ASN A 121 2.21 9.60 11.68
C ASN A 121 3.22 10.54 10.98
N ASP A 122 4.25 11.01 11.70
CA ASP A 122 5.16 12.02 11.21
C ASP A 122 6.57 11.42 10.93
N LEU A 123 7.04 11.67 9.71
CA LEU A 123 8.37 11.30 9.19
C LEU A 123 9.61 11.74 10.03
N PRO A 124 9.56 12.75 10.94
CA PRO A 124 10.70 13.09 11.80
C PRO A 124 11.07 12.00 12.81
N ASP A 125 10.13 11.13 13.19
CA ASP A 125 10.31 10.15 14.27
C ASP A 125 11.19 8.96 13.85
N LEU A 126 11.40 8.76 12.54
CA LEU A 126 12.32 7.75 12.01
C LEU A 126 13.81 8.12 12.15
N ARG A 127 14.15 9.34 12.59
CA ARG A 127 15.55 9.80 12.65
C ARG A 127 16.30 9.41 13.93
N VAL A 128 15.68 8.75 14.89
CA VAL A 128 16.33 8.27 16.12
C VAL A 128 16.58 6.76 16.06
N SER A 129 17.37 6.34 15.08
CA SER A 129 18.22 5.15 15.15
C SER A 129 19.31 5.34 14.11
N GLY A 130 20.56 5.46 14.55
CA GLY A 130 21.74 5.83 13.76
C GLY A 130 22.15 4.85 12.67
N GLN A 131 21.21 4.18 12.01
CA GLN A 131 21.44 3.34 10.86
C GLN A 131 21.21 4.18 9.60
N ARG A 132 22.29 4.68 9.00
CA ARG A 132 22.22 5.24 7.64
C ARG A 132 21.72 4.13 6.72
N VAL A 133 20.45 4.17 6.35
CA VAL A 133 19.91 3.33 5.28
C VAL A 133 20.46 3.89 3.97
N GLY A 134 21.60 3.34 3.52
CA GLY A 134 22.13 3.59 2.18
C GLY A 134 21.20 3.04 1.10
N PRO A 135 21.34 3.45 -0.17
CA PRO A 135 20.31 3.32 -1.20
C PRO A 135 20.25 1.91 -1.85
N SER A 136 20.52 0.84 -1.11
CA SER A 136 20.47 -0.52 -1.67
C SER A 136 19.37 -1.33 -0.98
N LEU A 137 18.14 -1.19 -1.47
CA LEU A 137 17.12 -2.21 -1.27
C LEU A 137 17.63 -3.50 -1.93
N ARG A 138 18.17 -4.42 -1.12
CA ARG A 138 18.55 -5.77 -1.56
C ARG A 138 17.25 -6.52 -1.86
N THR A 139 16.84 -6.52 -3.13
CA THR A 139 15.72 -7.36 -3.55
C THR A 139 16.16 -8.82 -3.53
N THR A 140 15.33 -9.70 -2.97
CA THR A 140 15.59 -11.16 -2.88
C THR A 140 15.14 -11.91 -4.13
N ILE A 141 14.82 -11.20 -5.22
CA ILE A 141 14.30 -11.80 -6.44
C ILE A 141 15.46 -12.42 -7.23
N ARG A 142 15.51 -13.76 -7.23
CA ARG A 142 16.47 -14.55 -8.00
C ARG A 142 16.21 -14.39 -9.50
N ALA A 143 17.21 -13.94 -10.25
CA ALA A 143 17.12 -13.86 -11.72
C ALA A 143 16.87 -15.27 -12.34
N PRO A 144 15.98 -15.39 -13.34
CA PRO A 144 15.78 -16.65 -14.05
C PRO A 144 17.04 -17.00 -14.86
N LYS A 145 17.41 -18.29 -14.83
CA LYS A 145 18.56 -18.81 -15.57
C LYS A 145 18.25 -18.76 -17.07
N MET A 146 18.98 -17.95 -17.83
CA MET A 146 18.88 -17.97 -19.29
C MET A 146 19.39 -19.32 -19.80
N VAL A 147 18.53 -20.07 -20.48
CA VAL A 147 18.91 -21.25 -21.25
C VAL A 147 19.37 -20.74 -22.61
N ALA A 148 20.66 -20.87 -22.90
CA ALA A 148 21.19 -20.65 -24.25
C ALA A 148 20.72 -21.80 -25.16
N ALA A 149 20.35 -21.44 -26.38
CA ALA A 149 19.76 -22.30 -27.41
C ALA A 149 20.66 -23.49 -27.81
#